data_AF-A0A0M2H8X1-F1
#
_entry.id   AF-A0A0M2H8X1-F1
#
_cell.length_a   1.000
_cell.length_b   1.000
_cell.length_c   1.000
_cell.angle_alpha   90.00
_cell.angle_beta   90.00
_cell.angle_gamma   90.00
#
_symmetry.space_group_name_H-M   'P 1'
#
loop_
_entity.id
_entity.type
_entity.pdbx_description
1 polymer ?
#
loop_
_entity_poly.entity_id
_entity_poly.type
_entity_poly.pdbx_seq_one_letter_code
_entity_poly.pdbx_strand_id
1 'polypeptide(L)'
;MAHFSVSTPALGYSAASMAAALADFDARVAQVSASVNSVVGASWTGDASDEFATAWADWLAGAATTRAALADIVARLQGAEAGYASTEASLTAASRSSRVDARRTGGRA
;
A
#
# COMPACT_ATOMS: atom_id res chain seq x y z
N MET A 1 -20.64 12.76 19.80
CA MET A 1 -19.95 11.77 18.95
C MET A 1 -19.47 12.50 17.70
N ALA A 2 -18.16 12.62 17.49
CA ALA A 2 -17.62 13.19 16.26
C ALA A 2 -17.77 12.14 15.15
N HIS A 3 -18.40 12.52 14.04
CA HIS A 3 -18.51 11.67 12.86
C HIS A 3 -17.16 11.71 12.13
N PHE A 4 -16.33 10.69 12.31
CA PHE A 4 -15.10 10.54 11.53
C PHE A 4 -15.47 10.06 10.12
N SER A 5 -15.63 11.00 9.20
CA SER A 5 -15.75 10.72 7.77
C SER A 5 -14.34 10.62 7.19
N VAL A 6 -13.82 9.41 7.01
CA VAL A 6 -12.65 9.21 6.15
C VAL A 6 -13.14 9.40 4.72
N SER A 7 -12.67 10.43 4.02
CA SER A 7 -13.06 10.64 2.64
C SER A 7 -12.34 9.60 1.76
N THR A 8 -13.11 8.80 1.03
CA THR A 8 -12.63 7.80 0.06
C THR A 8 -11.53 8.36 -0.87
N PRO A 9 -11.59 9.63 -1.34
CA PRO A 9 -10.50 10.27 -2.08
C PRO A 9 -9.16 10.39 -1.34
N ALA A 10 -9.17 10.65 -0.03
CA ALA A 10 -7.95 10.76 0.77
C ALA A 10 -7.28 9.38 1.00
N LEU A 11 -8.09 8.32 1.07
CA LEU A 11 -7.62 6.93 1.12
C LEU A 11 -6.96 6.52 -0.20
N GLY A 12 -7.61 6.77 -1.34
CA GLY A 12 -7.06 6.46 -2.65
C GLY A 12 -5.75 7.20 -2.92
N TYR A 13 -5.67 8.48 -2.55
CA TYR A 13 -4.41 9.25 -2.62
C TYR A 13 -3.31 8.64 -1.75
N SER A 14 -3.63 8.26 -0.52
CA SER A 14 -2.68 7.64 0.41
C SER A 14 -2.20 6.27 -0.09
N ALA A 15 -3.10 5.46 -0.65
CA ALA A 15 -2.77 4.17 -1.24
C ALA A 15 -1.82 4.33 -2.44
N ALA A 16 -2.10 5.27 -3.33
CA ALA A 16 -1.24 5.58 -4.48
C ALA A 16 0.15 6.09 -4.05
N SER A 17 0.20 6.97 -3.04
CA SER A 17 1.46 7.48 -2.49
C SER A 17 2.31 6.36 -1.88
N MET A 18 1.70 5.45 -1.10
CA MET A 18 2.40 4.31 -0.53
C MET A 18 2.88 3.31 -1.60
N ALA A 19 2.07 3.08 -2.64
CA ALA A 19 2.47 2.24 -3.77
C ALA A 19 3.66 2.82 -4.54
N ALA A 20 3.68 4.15 -4.74
CA ALA A 20 4.82 4.85 -5.33
C ALA A 20 6.07 4.76 -4.46
N ALA A 21 5.93 4.90 -3.13
CA ALA A 21 7.04 4.75 -2.20
C ALA A 21 7.63 3.33 -2.21
N LEU A 22 6.79 2.29 -2.31
CA LEU A 22 7.24 0.91 -2.46
C LEU A 22 8.02 0.70 -3.77
N ALA A 23 7.55 1.28 -4.88
CA ALA A 23 8.24 1.20 -6.16
C ALA A 23 9.61 1.91 -6.13
N ASP A 24 9.70 3.08 -5.50
CA ASP A 24 10.97 3.81 -5.33
C ASP A 24 11.93 3.04 -4.41
N PHE A 25 11.42 2.44 -3.33
CA PHE A 25 12.21 1.56 -2.46
C PHE A 25 12.83 0.39 -3.24
N ASP A 26 12.02 -0.32 -4.03
CA ASP A 26 12.48 -1.44 -4.84
C ASP A 26 13.55 -1.02 -5.86
N ALA A 27 13.36 0.12 -6.53
CA ALA A 27 14.32 0.66 -7.48
C ALA A 27 15.67 0.99 -6.81
N ARG A 28 15.65 1.60 -5.62
CA ARG A 28 16.87 1.93 -4.86
C ARG A 28 17.61 0.69 -4.39
N VAL A 29 16.88 -0.31 -3.87
CA VAL A 29 17.50 -1.58 -3.46
C VAL A 29 18.17 -2.26 -4.65
N ALA A 30 17.51 -2.30 -5.82
CA ALA A 30 18.09 -2.85 -7.03
C ALA A 30 19.35 -2.08 -7.48
N GLN A 31 19.32 -0.74 -7.42
CA GLN A 31 20.46 0.10 -7.78
C GLN A 31 21.68 -0.15 -6.89
N VAL A 32 21.49 -0.18 -5.56
CA VAL A 32 22.60 -0.43 -4.62
C VAL A 32 23.12 -1.86 -4.80
N SER A 33 22.24 -2.84 -5.01
CA SER A 33 22.62 -4.23 -5.25
C SER A 33 23.49 -4.38 -6.49
N ALA A 34 23.16 -3.68 -7.59
CA ALA A 34 23.97 -3.69 -8.79
C ALA A 34 25.38 -3.13 -8.53
N SER A 35 25.48 -2.02 -7.78
CA SER A 35 26.77 -1.44 -7.40
C SER A 35 27.60 -2.40 -6.54
N VAL A 36 27.00 -3.01 -5.51
CA VAL A 36 27.70 -3.96 -4.63
C VAL A 36 28.19 -5.18 -5.39
N ASN A 37 27.32 -5.79 -6.19
CA ASN A 37 27.64 -6.99 -6.98
C ASN A 37 28.71 -6.74 -8.05
N SER A 38 28.92 -5.48 -8.45
CA SER A 38 29.99 -5.12 -9.40
C SER A 38 31.39 -5.12 -8.77
N VAL A 39 31.48 -5.04 -7.44
CA VAL A 39 32.75 -4.87 -6.71
C VAL A 39 33.08 -6.10 -5.86
N VAL A 40 32.13 -6.56 -5.04
CA VAL A 40 32.31 -7.64 -4.07
C VAL A 40 32.42 -8.98 -4.80
N GLY A 41 33.48 -9.74 -4.53
CA GLY A 41 33.76 -11.02 -5.18
C GLY A 41 34.32 -10.92 -6.60
N ALA A 42 34.43 -9.70 -7.15
CA ALA A 42 35.03 -9.45 -8.46
C ALA A 42 36.40 -8.78 -8.32
N SER A 43 36.42 -7.47 -8.12
CA SER A 43 37.67 -6.70 -7.95
C SER A 43 38.10 -6.59 -6.48
N TRP A 44 37.16 -6.77 -5.56
CA TRP A 44 37.43 -6.80 -4.12
C TRP A 44 37.17 -8.21 -3.59
N THR A 45 38.22 -8.84 -3.06
CA THR A 45 38.23 -10.24 -2.60
C THR A 45 39.03 -10.38 -1.30
N GLY A 46 38.88 -11.52 -0.62
CA GLY A 46 39.56 -11.83 0.65
C GLY A 46 38.67 -11.55 1.87
N ASP A 47 39.19 -11.82 3.07
CA ASP A 47 38.41 -11.89 4.31
C ASP A 47 37.51 -10.67 4.56
N ALA A 48 38.00 -9.46 4.32
CA ALA A 48 37.21 -8.24 4.48
C ALA A 48 36.02 -8.14 3.49
N SER A 49 36.19 -8.65 2.27
CA SER A 49 35.11 -8.74 1.28
C SER A 49 34.06 -9.78 1.70
N ASP A 50 34.48 -10.88 2.33
CA ASP A 50 33.58 -11.93 2.78
C ASP A 50 32.76 -11.49 4.02
N GLU A 51 33.39 -10.77 4.95
CA GLU A 51 32.70 -10.11 6.06
C GLU A 51 31.68 -9.07 5.56
N PHE A 52 32.07 -8.26 4.57
CA PHE A 52 31.15 -7.33 3.94
C PHE A 52 29.98 -8.04 3.26
N ALA A 53 30.23 -9.13 2.52
CA ALA A 53 29.19 -9.91 1.86
C ALA A 53 28.17 -10.47 2.86
N THR A 54 28.64 -10.86 4.04
CA THR A 54 27.78 -11.30 5.16
C THR A 54 26.90 -10.16 5.66
N ALA A 55 27.49 -9.00 5.99
CA ALA A 55 26.75 -7.82 6.43
C ALA A 55 25.77 -7.30 5.35
N TRP A 56 26.13 -7.47 4.07
CA TRP A 56 25.27 -7.14 2.94
C TRP A 56 24.06 -8.06 2.84
N ALA A 57 24.22 -9.36 3.09
CA ALA A 57 23.10 -10.30 3.17
C ALA A 57 22.13 -9.95 4.30
N ASP A 58 22.64 -9.55 5.47
CA ASP A 58 21.83 -9.08 6.59
C ASP A 58 21.05 -7.80 6.24
N TRP A 59 21.71 -6.86 5.54
CA TRP A 59 21.05 -5.65 5.04
C TRP A 59 19.91 -5.99 4.08
N LEU A 60 20.11 -6.93 3.15
CA LEU A 60 19.08 -7.39 2.21
C LEU A 60 17.88 -8.02 2.94
N ALA A 61 18.11 -8.77 4.01
CA ALA A 61 17.03 -9.32 4.84
C ALA A 61 16.21 -8.21 5.53
N GLY A 62 16.89 -7.16 6.03
CA GLY A 62 16.23 -5.97 6.58
C GLY A 62 15.43 -5.20 5.52
N ALA A 63 15.98 -5.07 4.30
CA ALA A 63 15.29 -4.46 3.17
C ALA A 63 14.04 -5.25 2.77
N ALA A 64 14.11 -6.59 2.73
CA ALA A 64 12.96 -7.45 2.46
C ALA A 64 11.86 -7.29 3.53
N THR A 65 12.24 -7.14 4.80
CA THR A 65 11.29 -6.86 5.89
C THR A 65 10.58 -5.52 5.69
N THR A 66 11.32 -4.47 5.31
CA THR A 66 10.77 -3.14 5.03
C THR A 66 9.82 -3.17 3.84
N ARG A 67 10.21 -3.84 2.75
CA ARG A 67 9.38 -4.06 1.57
C ARG A 67 8.07 -4.75 1.93
N ALA A 68 8.13 -5.81 2.73
CA ALA A 68 6.95 -6.56 3.15
C ALA A 68 5.98 -5.68 3.98
N ALA A 69 6.51 -4.86 4.89
CA ALA A 69 5.69 -3.93 5.66
C ALA A 69 5.01 -2.86 4.77
N LEU A 70 5.74 -2.29 3.81
CA LEU A 70 5.17 -1.34 2.85
C LEU A 70 4.08 -2.00 1.99
N ALA A 71 4.32 -3.22 1.52
CA ALA A 71 3.33 -3.98 0.74
C ALA A 71 2.06 -4.30 1.54
N ASP A 72 2.19 -4.67 2.82
CA ASP A 72 1.05 -4.89 3.71
C ASP A 72 0.22 -3.61 3.91
N ILE A 73 0.89 -2.46 4.09
CA ILE A 73 0.21 -1.16 4.19
C ILE A 73 -0.56 -0.85 2.91
N VAL A 74 0.05 -1.02 1.73
CA VAL A 74 -0.62 -0.80 0.44
C VAL A 74 -1.85 -1.69 0.30
N ALA A 75 -1.73 -2.99 0.62
CA ALA A 75 -2.82 -3.94 0.54
C ALA A 75 -3.98 -3.56 1.49
N ARG A 76 -3.68 -3.13 2.72
CA ARG A 76 -4.70 -2.69 3.69
C ARG A 76 -5.41 -1.42 3.23
N LEU A 77 -4.69 -0.45 2.66
CA LEU A 77 -5.29 0.78 2.15
C LEU A 77 -6.22 0.50 0.96
N GLN A 78 -5.80 -0.36 0.03
CA GLN A 78 -6.63 -0.79 -1.11
C GLN A 78 -7.87 -1.58 -0.66
N GLY A 79 -7.70 -2.48 0.32
CA GLY A 79 -8.82 -3.21 0.92
C GLY A 79 -9.83 -2.29 1.61
N ALA A 80 -9.34 -1.28 2.33
CA ALA A 80 -10.18 -0.27 2.96
C ALA A 80 -10.95 0.55 1.91
N GLU A 81 -10.29 1.03 0.85
CA GLU A 81 -10.92 1.75 -0.26
C GLU A 81 -12.09 0.95 -0.87
N ALA A 82 -11.88 -0.33 -1.16
CA ALA A 82 -12.92 -1.21 -1.70
C ALA A 82 -14.11 -1.39 -0.73
N GLY A 83 -13.82 -1.55 0.57
CA GLY A 83 -14.84 -1.65 1.62
C GLY A 83 -15.69 -0.39 1.74
N TYR A 84 -15.07 0.79 1.74
CA TYR A 84 -15.78 2.07 1.78
C TYR A 84 -16.64 2.27 0.51
N ALA A 85 -16.09 2.03 -0.68
CA ALA A 85 -16.84 2.14 -1.93
C ALA A 85 -18.09 1.23 -1.96
N SER A 86 -17.97 -0.01 -1.46
CA SER A 86 -19.10 -0.95 -1.38
C SER A 86 -20.17 -0.50 -0.37
N THR A 87 -19.75 0.10 0.75
CA THR A 87 -20.64 0.62 1.79
C THR A 87 -21.42 1.83 1.27
N GLU A 88 -20.74 2.77 0.61
CA GLU A 88 -21.36 3.93 -0.02
C GLU A 88 -22.36 3.54 -1.12
N ALA A 89 -22.04 2.53 -1.94
CA ALA A 89 -22.94 2.00 -2.96
C ALA A 89 -24.21 1.40 -2.32
N SER A 90 -24.06 0.62 -1.25
CA SER A 90 -25.18 -0.02 -0.53
C SER A 90 -26.08 1.03 0.15
N LEU A 91 -25.49 2.02 0.82
CA LEU A 91 -26.22 3.13 1.45
C LEU A 91 -26.96 3.98 0.40
N THR A 92 -26.33 4.24 -0.75
CA THR A 92 -26.96 4.96 -1.86
C THR A 92 -28.15 4.19 -2.43
N ALA A 93 -28.02 2.87 -2.62
CA ALA A 93 -29.10 2.01 -3.08
C ALA A 93 -30.27 1.98 -2.09
N ALA A 94 -30.00 1.78 -0.79
CA ALA A 94 -31.01 1.78 0.26
C ALA A 94 -31.73 3.14 0.36
N SER A 95 -30.99 4.24 0.28
CA SER A 95 -31.55 5.61 0.30
C SER A 95 -32.45 5.87 -0.90
N ARG A 96 -32.11 5.35 -2.09
CA ARG A 96 -32.96 5.44 -3.29
C ARG A 96 -34.24 4.61 -3.13
N SER A 97 -34.13 3.38 -2.62
CA SER A 97 -35.30 2.52 -2.36
C SER A 97 -36.28 3.17 -1.38
N SER A 98 -35.76 3.68 -0.25
CA SER A 98 -36.58 4.33 0.78
C SER A 98 -37.33 5.57 0.25
N ARG A 99 -36.68 6.38 -0.59
CA ARG A 99 -37.34 7.54 -1.24
C ARG A 99 -38.43 7.13 -2.23
N VAL A 100 -38.25 6.02 -2.95
CA VAL A 100 -39.26 5.48 -3.87
C VAL A 100 -40.48 4.97 -3.10
N ASP A 101 -40.26 4.25 -2.00
CA ASP A 101 -41.35 3.76 -1.15
C ASP A 101 -42.13 4.92 -0.54
N ALA A 102 -41.45 5.91 0.06
CA ALA A 102 -42.11 7.09 0.63
C ALA A 102 -42.93 7.90 -0.39
N ARG A 103 -42.45 8.01 -1.64
CA ARG A 103 -43.20 8.68 -2.73
C ARG A 103 -44.41 7.86 -3.18
N ARG A 104 -44.35 6.53 -3.09
CA ARG A 104 -45.44 5.63 -3.47
C ARG A 104 -46.56 5.58 -2.42
N THR A 105 -46.23 5.70 -1.13
CA THR A 105 -47.22 5.74 -0.04
C THR A 105 -47.91 7.10 0.13
N GLY A 106 -47.33 8.20 -0.37
CA GLY A 106 -47.91 9.55 -0.31
C GLY A 106 -48.95 9.87 -1.40
N GLY A 107 -49.22 8.95 -2.33
CA GLY A 107 -50.11 9.15 -3.48
C GLY A 107 -51.49 8.50 -3.30
N ARG A 108 -52.21 8.81 -2.22
CA ARG A 108 -53.66 8.56 -2.09
C ARG A 108 -54.21 9.26 -0.85
N ALA A 109 -54.69 10.49 -1.02
CA ALA A 109 -55.77 11.13 -0.28
C ALA A 109 -56.20 12.38 -1.06
#